data_AF-A0AA43DL44-F1
#
_entry.id   AF-A0AA43DL44-F1
#
_cell.length_a   1.000
_cell.length_b   1.000
_cell.length_c   1.000
_cell.angle_alpha   90.00
_cell.angle_beta   90.00
_cell.angle_gamma   90.00
#
_symmetry.space_group_name_H-M   'P 1'
#
loop_
_entity.id
_entity.type
_entity.pdbx_description
1 polymer ?
#
loop_
_entity_poly.entity_id
_entity_poly.type
_entity_poly.pdbx_seq_one_letter_code
_entity_poly.pdbx_strand_id
1 'polypeptide(L)'
;KLEQIANALPAKRAGHPSAVVMLTADAFGVLPPIARLTRDQAMYWFLSGFTSKLAGTEIGVKEPQPTFSTCFGAPFLPQPPAVYAGLLGRKLDEHPHVEVWLVNTGWTGGSFGEGRRMPIKATRDLLHAALSGKLDSVEYLVDDVFGLEVPVEVPGVDSSLLDPRSTWADPEAYDAKARELAQMFRDNFERFEDVAPGVAAAGPRG
;
A
#
# COMPACT_ATOMS: atom_id res chain seq x y z
N LYS A 1 -4.65 -3.80 -26.79
CA LYS A 1 -4.16 -5.18 -27.02
C LYS A 1 -2.67 -5.21 -26.67
N LEU A 2 -2.16 -6.22 -25.95
CA LEU A 2 -0.75 -6.22 -25.50
C LEU A 2 0.25 -6.12 -26.66
N GLU A 3 -0.17 -6.58 -27.84
CA GLU A 3 0.57 -6.51 -29.10
C GLU A 3 0.85 -5.06 -29.56
N GLN A 4 0.23 -4.05 -28.93
CA GLN A 4 0.46 -2.62 -29.20
C GLN A 4 1.54 -2.00 -28.30
N ILE A 5 2.10 -2.77 -27.34
CA ILE A 5 3.14 -2.30 -26.42
C ILE A 5 4.47 -2.93 -26.87
N ALA A 6 5.41 -2.10 -27.32
CA ALA A 6 6.66 -2.55 -27.94
C ALA A 6 7.51 -3.48 -27.04
N ASN A 7 7.46 -3.28 -25.72
CA ASN A 7 8.23 -4.06 -24.74
C ASN A 7 7.38 -5.13 -24.01
N ALA A 8 6.29 -5.61 -24.63
CA ALA A 8 5.48 -6.68 -24.06
C ALA A 8 6.12 -8.05 -24.33
N LEU A 9 6.16 -8.92 -23.30
CA LEU A 9 6.57 -10.31 -23.45
C LEU A 9 5.49 -11.12 -24.21
N PRO A 10 5.78 -11.67 -25.40
CA PRO A 10 4.77 -12.39 -26.19
C PRO A 10 4.16 -13.60 -25.47
N ALA A 11 4.96 -14.28 -24.62
CA ALA A 11 4.54 -15.46 -23.88
C ALA A 11 3.52 -15.16 -22.75
N LYS A 12 3.37 -13.89 -22.34
CA LYS A 12 2.46 -13.45 -21.26
C LYS A 12 2.65 -14.24 -19.94
N ARG A 13 3.88 -14.72 -19.70
CA ARG A 13 4.31 -15.51 -18.54
C ARG A 13 5.76 -15.15 -18.21
N ALA A 14 6.11 -15.26 -16.93
CA ALA A 14 7.45 -15.05 -16.41
C ALA A 14 7.72 -16.07 -15.28
N GLY A 15 8.89 -15.98 -14.65
CA GLY A 15 9.20 -16.75 -13.44
C GLY A 15 8.41 -16.27 -12.22
N HIS A 16 8.80 -16.77 -11.04
CA HIS A 16 8.29 -16.27 -9.78
C HIS A 16 8.64 -14.79 -9.59
N PRO A 17 7.76 -13.97 -8.99
CA PRO A 17 8.04 -12.57 -8.74
C PRO A 17 9.23 -12.44 -7.81
N SER A 18 10.08 -11.42 -7.99
CA SER A 18 11.07 -11.02 -6.97
C SER A 18 10.49 -10.04 -5.94
N ALA A 19 9.39 -9.38 -6.28
CA ALA A 19 8.67 -8.48 -5.39
C ALA A 19 7.16 -8.50 -5.69
N VAL A 20 6.35 -8.25 -4.66
CA VAL A 20 4.91 -7.99 -4.75
C VAL A 20 4.67 -6.55 -4.33
N VAL A 21 3.91 -5.80 -5.13
CA VAL A 21 3.62 -4.38 -4.87
C VAL A 21 2.11 -4.19 -4.73
N MET A 22 1.69 -3.67 -3.58
CA MET A 22 0.33 -3.26 -3.28
C MET A 22 0.21 -1.76 -3.51
N LEU A 23 -0.56 -1.37 -4.52
CA LEU A 23 -0.81 0.03 -4.83
C LEU A 23 -2.03 0.51 -4.06
N THR A 24 -1.85 1.56 -3.27
CA THR A 24 -2.96 2.27 -2.61
C THR A 24 -3.02 3.70 -3.12
N ALA A 25 -4.21 4.19 -3.43
CA ALA A 25 -4.42 5.60 -3.72
C ALA A 25 -4.99 6.28 -2.48
N ASP A 26 -4.14 6.56 -1.49
CA ASP A 26 -4.58 7.18 -0.25
C ASP A 26 -4.95 8.65 -0.47
N ALA A 27 -6.25 8.96 -0.43
CA ALA A 27 -6.74 10.33 -0.54
C ALA A 27 -6.67 11.11 0.79
N PHE A 28 -6.35 10.44 1.89
CA PHE A 28 -6.19 11.08 3.19
C PHE A 28 -4.83 11.75 3.30
N GLY A 29 -3.84 11.28 2.53
CA GLY A 29 -2.48 11.82 2.52
C GLY A 29 -1.66 11.43 3.75
N VAL A 30 -1.98 10.27 4.33
CA VAL A 30 -1.41 9.75 5.58
C VAL A 30 -0.32 8.73 5.30
N LEU A 31 -0.55 7.82 4.35
CA LEU A 31 0.35 6.67 4.16
C LEU A 31 1.70 7.07 3.57
N PRO A 32 2.81 6.44 4.01
CA PRO A 32 4.13 6.67 3.45
C PRO A 32 4.16 6.36 1.94
N PRO A 33 5.05 7.01 1.19
CA PRO A 33 5.11 6.86 -0.26
C PRO A 33 5.54 5.44 -0.66
N ILE A 34 6.32 4.78 0.18
CA ILE A 34 6.64 3.35 0.12
C ILE A 34 6.84 2.81 1.53
N ALA A 35 6.46 1.56 1.75
CA ALA A 35 6.82 0.81 2.95
C ALA A 35 7.10 -0.66 2.62
N ARG A 36 8.06 -1.24 3.33
CA ARG A 36 8.28 -2.69 3.32
C ARG A 36 7.31 -3.34 4.31
N LEU A 37 6.66 -4.41 3.86
CA LEU A 37 5.70 -5.16 4.67
C LEU A 37 6.32 -6.46 5.16
N THR A 38 6.14 -6.73 6.44
CA THR A 38 6.29 -8.10 6.97
C THR A 38 5.25 -9.04 6.33
N ARG A 39 5.41 -10.36 6.49
CA ARG A 39 4.45 -11.34 5.94
C ARG A 39 3.04 -11.15 6.52
N ASP A 40 2.95 -10.90 7.82
CA ASP A 40 1.67 -10.68 8.48
C ASP A 40 1.03 -9.36 8.02
N GLN A 41 1.82 -8.29 7.90
CA GLN A 41 1.34 -7.04 7.30
C GLN A 41 0.90 -7.25 5.85
N ALA A 42 1.63 -8.00 5.04
CA ALA A 42 1.22 -8.28 3.66
C ALA A 42 -0.17 -8.94 3.62
N MET A 43 -0.45 -9.89 4.51
CA MET A 43 -1.80 -10.50 4.57
C MET A 43 -2.85 -9.50 5.07
N TYR A 44 -2.53 -8.71 6.10
CA TYR A 44 -3.44 -7.71 6.66
C TYR A 44 -3.83 -6.67 5.61
N TRP A 45 -2.84 -6.10 4.92
CA TRP A 45 -3.02 -5.11 3.85
C TRP A 45 -3.71 -5.69 2.62
N PHE A 46 -3.42 -6.94 2.26
CA PHE A 46 -4.11 -7.63 1.16
C PHE A 46 -5.59 -7.87 1.45
N LEU A 47 -5.92 -8.37 2.65
CA LEU A 47 -7.31 -8.54 3.08
C LEU A 47 -8.03 -7.20 3.20
N SER A 48 -7.37 -6.18 3.74
CA SER A 48 -7.95 -4.84 3.87
C SER A 48 -8.23 -4.24 2.50
N GLY A 49 -7.26 -4.28 1.58
CA GLY A 49 -7.42 -3.75 0.22
C GLY A 49 -7.76 -2.26 0.18
N PHE A 50 -7.13 -1.49 1.08
CA PHE A 50 -7.39 -0.06 1.21
C PHE A 50 -6.88 0.71 -0.01
N THR A 51 -7.77 1.51 -0.59
CA THR A 51 -7.48 2.49 -1.64
C THR A 51 -8.56 3.58 -1.60
N SER A 52 -8.58 4.49 -2.57
CA SER A 52 -9.70 5.41 -2.75
C SER A 52 -10.38 5.19 -4.08
N LYS A 53 -11.71 5.29 -4.10
CA LYS A 53 -12.49 5.43 -5.34
C LYS A 53 -12.19 6.79 -5.91
N LEU A 54 -11.53 6.85 -7.07
CA LEU A 54 -11.17 8.11 -7.70
C LEU A 54 -12.37 8.70 -8.45
N ALA A 55 -12.44 10.03 -8.53
CA ALA A 55 -13.45 10.71 -9.33
C ALA A 55 -13.41 10.21 -10.78
N GLY A 56 -14.56 9.80 -11.32
CA GLY A 56 -14.71 9.33 -12.69
C GLY A 56 -14.50 7.83 -12.94
N THR A 57 -14.14 7.03 -11.93
CA THR A 57 -14.07 5.56 -12.08
C THR A 57 -15.38 4.84 -11.74
N GLU A 58 -16.28 5.50 -11.01
CA GLU A 58 -17.61 5.00 -10.66
C GLU A 58 -18.67 6.10 -10.85
N ILE A 59 -19.88 5.72 -11.29
CA ILE A 59 -20.99 6.66 -11.51
C ILE A 59 -21.34 7.32 -10.17
N GLY A 60 -21.25 8.65 -10.10
CA GLY A 60 -21.64 9.45 -8.94
C GLY A 60 -20.49 9.84 -7.99
N VAL A 61 -19.27 9.36 -8.21
CA VAL A 61 -18.10 9.74 -7.37
C VAL A 61 -17.48 11.03 -7.92
N LYS A 62 -17.66 12.14 -7.18
CA LYS A 62 -17.09 13.46 -7.50
C LYS A 62 -15.83 13.80 -6.71
N GLU A 63 -15.69 13.24 -5.51
CA GLU A 63 -14.54 13.40 -4.62
C GLU A 63 -14.03 12.01 -4.25
N PRO A 64 -12.71 11.83 -4.03
CA PRO A 64 -12.17 10.54 -3.64
C PRO A 64 -12.76 10.05 -2.33
N GLN A 65 -13.30 8.83 -2.34
CA GLN A 65 -13.82 8.19 -1.13
C GLN A 65 -12.94 7.02 -0.73
N PRO A 66 -12.55 6.92 0.55
CA PRO A 66 -11.80 5.77 1.05
C PRO A 66 -12.61 4.50 0.82
N THR A 67 -11.95 3.43 0.41
CA THR A 67 -12.60 2.15 0.15
C THR A 67 -11.70 0.99 0.52
N PHE A 68 -12.30 -0.02 1.13
CA PHE A 68 -11.64 -1.28 1.48
C PHE A 68 -12.12 -2.37 0.52
N SER A 69 -11.45 -2.48 -0.62
CA SER A 69 -11.74 -3.47 -1.65
C SER A 69 -10.87 -4.70 -1.40
N THR A 70 -11.38 -5.65 -0.62
CA THR A 70 -10.70 -6.90 -0.26
C THR A 70 -9.90 -7.52 -1.41
N CYS A 71 -8.65 -7.92 -1.15
CA CYS A 71 -7.70 -8.44 -2.14
C CYS A 71 -7.43 -7.47 -3.31
N PHE A 72 -7.68 -6.17 -3.13
CA PHE A 72 -7.66 -5.12 -4.15
C PHE A 72 -8.60 -5.39 -5.35
N GLY A 73 -9.64 -6.21 -5.15
CA GLY A 73 -10.47 -6.71 -6.25
C GLY A 73 -11.80 -7.32 -5.81
N ALA A 74 -12.38 -6.86 -4.71
CA ALA A 74 -13.57 -7.46 -4.09
C ALA A 74 -14.72 -7.79 -5.06
N PRO A 75 -15.08 -6.94 -6.05
CA PRO A 75 -16.15 -7.24 -7.00
C PRO A 75 -15.94 -8.49 -7.88
N PHE A 76 -14.71 -9.02 -7.92
CA PHE A 76 -14.32 -10.12 -8.80
C PHE A 76 -13.95 -11.40 -8.05
N LEU A 77 -14.18 -11.47 -6.73
CA LEU A 77 -13.83 -12.62 -5.91
C LEU A 77 -15.00 -13.63 -5.82
N PRO A 78 -14.93 -14.79 -6.51
CA PRO A 78 -15.95 -15.83 -6.37
C PRO A 78 -15.84 -16.67 -5.09
N GLN A 79 -14.71 -16.61 -4.38
CA GLN A 79 -14.46 -17.38 -3.15
C GLN A 79 -14.35 -16.44 -1.94
N PRO A 80 -14.41 -16.98 -0.71
CA PRO A 80 -14.14 -16.18 0.48
C PRO A 80 -12.73 -15.56 0.47
N PRO A 81 -12.55 -14.30 0.92
CA PRO A 81 -11.25 -13.62 0.97
C PRO A 81 -10.10 -14.41 1.60
N ALA A 82 -10.38 -15.13 2.68
CA ALA A 82 -9.40 -15.95 3.41
C ALA A 82 -8.74 -17.00 2.52
N VAL A 83 -9.43 -17.50 1.49
CA VAL A 83 -8.87 -18.46 0.52
C VAL A 83 -7.75 -17.80 -0.29
N TYR A 84 -7.96 -16.56 -0.76
CA TYR A 84 -6.97 -15.83 -1.54
C TYR A 84 -5.79 -15.38 -0.68
N ALA A 85 -6.05 -14.89 0.53
CA ALA A 85 -4.99 -14.54 1.48
C ALA A 85 -4.14 -15.77 1.84
N GLY A 86 -4.77 -16.91 2.15
CA GLY A 86 -4.05 -18.15 2.41
C GLY A 86 -3.24 -18.65 1.21
N LEU A 87 -3.72 -18.46 -0.02
CA LEU A 87 -2.96 -18.76 -1.23
C LEU A 87 -1.74 -17.85 -1.40
N LEU A 88 -1.90 -16.54 -1.18
CA LEU A 88 -0.80 -15.59 -1.24
C LEU A 88 0.24 -15.88 -0.16
N GLY A 89 -0.19 -16.11 1.09
CA GLY A 89 0.68 -16.47 2.21
C GLY A 89 1.53 -17.69 1.89
N ARG A 90 0.91 -18.80 1.47
CA ARG A 90 1.64 -20.02 1.05
C ARG A 90 2.66 -19.75 -0.06
N LYS A 91 2.31 -18.89 -1.04
CA LYS A 91 3.24 -18.53 -2.12
C LYS A 91 4.42 -17.71 -1.63
N LEU A 92 4.22 -16.81 -0.67
CA LEU A 92 5.30 -16.05 -0.06
C LEU A 92 6.20 -16.94 0.82
N ASP A 93 5.63 -17.94 1.49
CA ASP A 93 6.40 -18.92 2.28
C ASP A 93 7.24 -19.84 1.39
N GLU A 94 6.69 -20.28 0.25
CA GLU A 94 7.42 -21.06 -0.78
C GLU A 94 8.54 -20.24 -1.45
N HIS A 95 8.44 -18.90 -1.42
CA HIS A 95 9.38 -17.98 -2.07
C HIS A 95 9.85 -16.90 -1.07
N PRO A 96 10.67 -17.26 -0.07
CA PRO A 96 11.01 -16.37 1.04
C PRO A 96 11.81 -15.13 0.63
N HIS A 97 12.44 -15.15 -0.55
CA HIS A 97 13.18 -14.04 -1.14
C HIS A 97 12.30 -12.93 -1.73
N VAL A 98 10.98 -13.13 -1.79
CA VAL A 98 10.06 -12.17 -2.40
C VAL A 98 9.71 -11.08 -1.40
N GLU A 99 10.11 -9.85 -1.69
CA GLU A 99 9.78 -8.69 -0.86
C GLU A 99 8.35 -8.19 -1.15
N VAL A 100 7.66 -7.68 -0.13
CA VAL A 100 6.30 -7.11 -0.30
C VAL A 100 6.33 -5.63 0.05
N TRP A 101 5.82 -4.81 -0.86
CA TRP A 101 5.84 -3.36 -0.76
C TRP A 101 4.42 -2.80 -0.78
N LEU A 102 4.15 -1.85 0.12
CA LEU A 102 3.02 -0.94 0.01
C LEU A 102 3.50 0.35 -0.64
N VAL A 103 2.80 0.83 -1.67
CA VAL A 103 3.16 2.07 -2.38
C VAL A 103 1.95 2.98 -2.46
N ASN A 104 2.07 4.17 -1.86
CA ASN A 104 1.08 5.22 -1.96
C ASN A 104 1.21 5.96 -3.31
N THR A 105 0.16 5.88 -4.12
CA THR A 105 -0.01 6.56 -5.42
C THR A 105 -1.11 7.63 -5.37
N GLY A 106 -1.63 7.87 -4.17
CA GLY A 106 -2.63 8.87 -3.82
C GLY A 106 -1.99 10.21 -3.52
N TRP A 107 -2.22 10.74 -2.32
CA TRP A 107 -1.88 12.10 -1.91
C TRP A 107 -0.78 12.14 -0.85
N THR A 108 -0.16 13.32 -0.72
CA THR A 108 0.82 13.70 0.31
C THR A 108 0.65 15.20 0.63
N GLY A 109 1.07 15.61 1.82
CA GLY A 109 0.99 16.99 2.30
C GLY A 109 -0.41 17.50 2.59
N GLY A 110 -1.34 16.61 2.91
CA GLY A 110 -2.75 16.91 3.17
C GLY A 110 -3.69 15.92 2.50
N SER A 111 -4.95 15.94 2.93
CA SER A 111 -6.04 15.21 2.28
C SER A 111 -6.35 15.75 0.89
N PHE A 112 -7.15 15.02 0.10
CA PHE A 112 -7.66 15.52 -1.17
C PHE A 112 -8.28 16.91 -1.03
N GLY A 113 -7.88 17.85 -1.90
CA GLY A 113 -8.31 19.25 -1.85
C GLY A 113 -7.33 20.18 -1.14
N GLU A 114 -6.51 19.65 -0.22
CA GLU A 114 -5.49 20.41 0.52
C GLU A 114 -4.07 19.99 0.10
N GLY A 115 -3.82 18.68 0.09
CA GLY A 115 -2.58 18.09 -0.34
C GLY A 115 -2.46 17.98 -1.86
N ARG A 116 -1.38 17.34 -2.30
CA ARG A 116 -1.10 17.09 -3.71
C ARG A 116 -0.96 15.60 -3.97
N ARG A 117 -1.28 15.19 -5.20
CA ARG A 117 -1.04 13.80 -5.62
C ARG A 117 0.46 13.50 -5.62
N MET A 118 0.81 12.27 -5.25
CA MET A 118 2.18 11.77 -5.29
C MET A 118 2.80 12.01 -6.66
N PRO A 119 3.97 12.68 -6.75
CA PRO A 119 4.62 12.92 -8.02
C PRO A 119 4.95 11.59 -8.72
N ILE A 120 4.46 11.40 -9.94
CA ILE A 120 4.65 10.14 -10.68
C ILE A 120 6.14 9.78 -10.86
N LYS A 121 7.02 10.80 -10.95
CA LYS A 121 8.47 10.60 -10.98
C LYS A 121 8.95 9.97 -9.68
N ALA A 122 8.54 10.50 -8.53
CA ALA A 122 8.90 9.94 -7.22
C ALA A 122 8.40 8.49 -7.08
N THR A 123 7.14 8.21 -7.42
CA THR A 123 6.61 6.82 -7.41
C THR A 123 7.43 5.87 -8.29
N ARG A 124 7.85 6.31 -9.48
CA ARG A 124 8.69 5.49 -10.37
C ARG A 124 10.08 5.27 -9.79
N ASP A 125 10.68 6.28 -9.18
CA ASP A 125 12.01 6.18 -8.57
C ASP A 125 11.98 5.26 -7.34
N LEU A 126 10.93 5.35 -6.52
CA LEU A 126 10.67 4.44 -5.38
C LEU A 126 10.52 2.99 -5.85
N LEU A 127 9.70 2.74 -6.86
CA LEU A 127 9.51 1.40 -7.44
C LEU A 127 10.81 0.87 -8.04
N HIS A 128 11.58 1.70 -8.75
CA HIS A 128 12.87 1.28 -9.27
C HIS A 128 13.82 0.91 -8.13
N ALA A 129 13.91 1.71 -7.07
CA ALA A 129 14.75 1.40 -5.92
C ALA A 129 14.37 0.05 -5.30
N ALA A 130 13.07 -0.20 -5.07
CA ALA A 130 12.57 -1.47 -4.54
C ALA A 130 12.87 -2.66 -5.47
N LEU A 131 12.60 -2.52 -6.77
CA LEU A 131 12.76 -3.61 -7.75
C LEU A 131 14.22 -3.90 -8.12
N SER A 132 15.14 -2.97 -7.85
CA SER A 132 16.59 -3.13 -8.11
C SER A 132 17.40 -3.58 -6.90
N GLY A 133 16.74 -3.83 -5.76
CA GLY A 133 17.41 -4.21 -4.51
C GLY A 133 18.13 -3.06 -3.79
N LYS A 134 17.97 -1.81 -4.25
CA LYS A 134 18.60 -0.64 -3.61
C LYS A 134 18.07 -0.36 -2.21
N LEU A 135 16.92 -0.94 -1.86
CA LEU A 135 16.31 -0.79 -0.54
C LEU A 135 16.61 -1.98 0.39
N ASP A 136 17.40 -2.97 -0.05
CA ASP A 136 17.63 -4.20 0.72
C ASP A 136 18.48 -3.96 1.98
N SER A 137 19.32 -2.93 1.98
CA SER A 137 20.30 -2.63 3.04
C SER A 137 20.27 -1.17 3.51
N VAL A 138 19.15 -0.47 3.31
CA VAL A 138 18.95 0.88 3.84
C VAL A 138 18.42 0.83 5.27
N GLU A 139 18.56 1.94 5.98
CA GLU A 139 17.93 2.13 7.28
C GLU A 139 16.42 2.34 7.11
N TYR A 140 15.64 1.75 8.01
CA TYR A 140 14.19 1.87 8.07
C TYR A 140 13.77 2.45 9.40
N LEU A 141 12.77 3.33 9.37
CA LEU A 141 12.01 3.74 10.54
C LEU A 141 10.66 3.04 10.52
N VAL A 142 10.22 2.61 11.70
CA VAL A 142 8.89 2.02 11.87
C VAL A 142 7.93 3.15 12.20
N ASP A 143 6.90 3.34 11.38
CA ASP A 143 5.91 4.35 11.66
C ASP A 143 5.07 3.99 12.91
N ASP A 144 4.72 5.00 13.71
CA ASP A 144 4.08 4.77 15.01
C ASP A 144 2.62 4.32 14.91
N VAL A 145 1.93 4.67 13.82
CA VAL A 145 0.49 4.45 13.66
C VAL A 145 0.22 3.11 12.99
N PHE A 146 0.88 2.80 11.88
CA PHE A 146 0.64 1.60 11.07
C PHE A 146 1.71 0.51 11.29
N GLY A 147 2.81 0.81 11.98
CA GLY A 147 3.90 -0.14 12.23
C GLY A 147 4.69 -0.54 10.96
N LEU A 148 4.57 0.22 9.89
CA LEU A 148 5.20 0.01 8.59
C LEU A 148 6.67 0.41 8.61
N GLU A 149 7.52 -0.40 7.97
CA GLU A 149 8.92 -0.05 7.76
C GLU A 149 9.06 0.90 6.57
N VAL A 150 9.45 2.14 6.83
CA VAL A 150 9.65 3.20 5.83
C VAL A 150 11.15 3.49 5.69
N PRO A 151 11.72 3.45 4.48
CA PRO A 151 13.14 3.74 4.29
C PRO A 151 13.43 5.20 4.67
N VAL A 152 14.54 5.45 5.38
CA VAL A 152 14.96 6.80 5.78
C VAL A 152 15.38 7.64 4.57
N GLU A 153 15.95 6.99 3.55
CA GLU A 153 16.39 7.62 2.32
C GLU A 153 16.15 6.71 1.12
N VAL A 154 15.85 7.33 -0.02
CA VAL A 154 15.76 6.64 -1.31
C VAL A 154 16.47 7.48 -2.37
N PRO A 155 17.51 6.97 -3.06
CA PRO A 155 18.25 7.72 -4.05
C PRO A 155 17.36 8.31 -5.14
N GLY A 156 17.42 9.63 -5.33
CA GLY A 156 16.64 10.35 -6.34
C GLY A 156 15.23 10.76 -5.92
N VAL A 157 14.84 10.48 -4.67
CA VAL A 157 13.59 10.91 -4.04
C VAL A 157 13.89 11.93 -2.95
N ASP A 158 13.07 12.98 -2.86
CA ASP A 158 13.14 13.95 -1.77
C ASP A 158 12.78 13.25 -0.45
N SER A 159 13.69 13.28 0.53
CA SER A 159 13.52 12.59 1.80
C SER A 159 12.34 13.13 2.61
N SER A 160 11.92 14.38 2.40
CA SER A 160 10.71 14.93 3.02
C SER A 160 9.44 14.16 2.63
N LEU A 161 9.42 13.54 1.45
CA LEU A 161 8.28 12.72 1.03
C LEU A 161 8.18 11.41 1.81
N LEU A 162 9.30 10.90 2.35
CA LEU A 162 9.36 9.62 3.06
C LEU A 162 8.75 9.72 4.47
N ASP A 163 8.64 10.93 5.02
CA ASP A 163 7.88 11.21 6.24
C ASP A 163 6.61 12.02 5.89
N PRO A 164 5.45 11.36 5.71
CA PRO A 164 4.19 12.03 5.41
C PRO A 164 3.85 13.14 6.41
N ARG A 165 4.14 12.95 7.69
CA ARG A 165 3.84 13.96 8.73
C ARG A 165 4.54 15.28 8.45
N SER A 166 5.79 15.23 8.00
CA SER A 166 6.59 16.41 7.64
C SER A 166 6.06 17.17 6.42
N THR A 167 5.28 16.50 5.57
CA THR A 167 4.72 17.12 4.36
C THR A 167 3.48 17.97 4.63
N TRP A 168 2.83 17.79 5.78
CA TRP A 168 1.63 18.53 6.17
C TRP A 168 1.99 19.89 6.75
N ALA A 169 1.19 20.90 6.43
CA ALA A 169 1.34 22.23 7.02
C ALA A 169 1.02 22.25 8.53
N ASP A 170 0.07 21.41 8.95
CA ASP A 170 -0.33 21.21 10.33
C ASP A 170 -0.09 19.74 10.74
N PRO A 171 0.97 19.45 11.52
CA PRO A 171 1.26 18.10 11.99
C PRO A 171 0.20 17.51 12.92
N GLU A 172 -0.55 18.34 13.66
CA GLU A 172 -1.64 17.84 14.51
C GLU A 172 -2.84 17.40 13.67
N ALA A 173 -3.12 18.10 12.57
CA ALA A 173 -4.12 17.69 11.59
C ALA A 173 -3.74 16.36 10.92
N TYR A 174 -2.45 16.15 10.62
CA TYR A 174 -1.94 14.84 10.19
C TYR A 174 -2.22 13.78 11.25
N ASP A 175 -1.85 14.02 12.51
CA ASP A 175 -2.00 13.04 13.59
C ASP A 175 -3.47 12.66 13.81
N ALA A 176 -4.39 13.63 13.70
CA ALA A 176 -5.82 13.37 13.75
C ALA A 176 -6.31 12.52 12.57
N LYS A 177 -5.88 12.84 11.35
CA LYS A 177 -6.26 12.09 10.14
C LYS A 177 -5.67 10.68 10.12
N ALA A 178 -4.45 10.51 10.64
CA ALA A 178 -3.81 9.21 10.78
C ALA A 178 -4.56 8.30 11.76
N ARG A 179 -5.00 8.84 12.90
CA ARG A 179 -5.85 8.12 13.87
C ARG A 179 -7.21 7.76 13.29
N GLU A 180 -7.83 8.65 12.53
CA GLU A 180 -9.08 8.37 11.82
C GLU A 180 -8.90 7.20 10.85
N LEU A 181 -7.87 7.25 10.00
CA LEU A 181 -7.58 6.17 9.06
C LEU A 181 -7.27 4.84 9.77
N ALA A 182 -6.47 4.87 10.84
CA ALA A 182 -6.17 3.70 11.65
C ALA A 182 -7.44 3.05 12.23
N GLN A 183 -8.38 3.85 12.73
CA GLN A 183 -9.67 3.34 13.21
C GLN A 183 -10.47 2.69 12.08
N MET A 184 -10.54 3.31 10.90
CA MET A 184 -11.23 2.74 9.74
C MET A 184 -10.66 1.38 9.33
N PHE A 185 -9.34 1.20 9.42
CA PHE A 185 -8.70 -0.08 9.17
C PHE A 185 -9.12 -1.14 10.19
N ARG A 186 -9.15 -0.80 11.49
CA ARG A 186 -9.59 -1.71 12.55
C ARG A 186 -11.05 -2.11 12.36
N ASP A 187 -11.94 -1.14 12.18
CA ASP A 187 -13.38 -1.38 11.96
C ASP A 187 -13.60 -2.27 10.73
N ASN A 188 -12.86 -2.00 9.64
CA ASN A 188 -12.93 -2.83 8.45
C ASN A 188 -12.43 -4.27 8.70
N PHE A 189 -11.43 -4.44 9.57
CA PHE A 189 -10.82 -5.74 9.80
C PHE A 189 -11.66 -6.66 10.68
N GLU A 190 -12.57 -6.12 11.50
CA GLU A 190 -13.51 -6.89 12.34
C GLU A 190 -14.37 -7.88 11.53
N ARG A 191 -14.58 -7.61 10.23
CA ARG A 191 -15.36 -8.50 9.34
C ARG A 191 -14.64 -9.79 8.96
N PHE A 192 -13.34 -9.90 9.23
CA PHE A 192 -12.55 -11.07 8.86
C PHE A 192 -12.44 -12.03 10.04
N GLU A 193 -13.23 -13.10 9.98
CA GLU A 193 -13.16 -14.23 10.91
C GLU A 193 -12.01 -15.18 10.54
N ASP A 194 -11.53 -15.97 11.50
CA ASP A 194 -10.53 -17.03 11.32
C ASP A 194 -9.19 -16.61 10.69
N VAL A 195 -8.80 -15.35 10.90
CA VAL A 195 -7.48 -14.85 10.50
C VAL A 195 -6.42 -15.28 11.52
N ALA A 196 -5.22 -15.62 11.03
CA ALA A 196 -4.09 -15.96 11.91
C ALA A 196 -3.78 -14.81 12.89
N PRO A 197 -3.48 -15.09 14.18
CA PRO A 197 -3.27 -14.05 15.19
C PRO A 197 -2.20 -13.01 14.83
N GLY A 198 -1.10 -13.43 14.18
CA GLY A 198 -0.04 -12.51 13.72
C GLY A 198 -0.56 -11.50 12.70
N VAL A 199 -1.37 -11.95 11.75
CA VAL A 199 -2.01 -11.09 10.74
C VAL A 199 -2.99 -10.12 11.38
N ALA A 200 -3.82 -10.55 12.32
CA ALA A 200 -4.74 -9.67 13.04
C ALA A 200 -3.98 -8.60 13.86
N ALA A 201 -2.83 -8.95 14.43
CA ALA A 201 -1.98 -8.03 15.20
C ALA A 201 -1.12 -7.10 14.33
N ALA A 202 -1.05 -7.34 13.02
CA ALA A 202 -0.22 -6.57 12.08
C ALA A 202 -0.90 -5.28 11.54
N GLY A 203 -2.12 -4.99 12.01
CA GLY A 203 -2.84 -3.77 11.69
C GLY A 203 -2.32 -2.52 12.42
N PRO A 204 -2.97 -1.37 12.20
CA PRO A 204 -2.62 -0.12 12.86
C PRO A 204 -2.74 -0.20 14.39
N ARG A 205 -1.78 0.40 15.08
CA ARG A 205 -1.65 0.45 16.53
C ARG A 205 -2.60 1.51 17.12
N GLY A 206 -2.88 1.38 18.42
CA GLY A 206 -3.67 2.33 19.21
C GLY A 206 -5.15 2.01 19.21
#